data_AF-A0A2I0ITN0-F1
#
_entry.id   AF-A0A2I0ITN0-F1
#
_cell.length_a   1.000
_cell.length_b   1.000
_cell.length_c   1.000
_cell.angle_alpha   90.00
_cell.angle_beta   90.00
_cell.angle_gamma   90.00
#
_symmetry.space_group_name_H-M   'P 1'
#
loop_
_entity.id
_entity.type
_entity.pdbx_description
1 polymer ?
#
loop_
_entity_poly.entity_id
_entity_poly.type
_entity_poly.pdbx_seq_one_letter_code
_entity_poly.pdbx_strand_id
1 'polypeptide(L)'
;MGDTQAARQVFEEILQMNPLSFEALFENALLMDRCGEGEAVLSRLEEALKVAEGENRAKEARDVRLIMAQMRFLQKDVEGALRSYQDLVKEDPTDFRPYFCQGMVYSLLDRNEEAREQFAKYRELSPRKFEVEGYLRTPLSRMKLFGTDESN
;
A
#
# COMPACT_ATOMS: atom_id res chain seq x y z
N MET A 1 11.85 -19.13 -8.83
CA MET A 1 11.75 -18.46 -10.16
C MET A 1 10.48 -18.86 -10.90
N GLY A 2 10.08 -20.15 -10.95
CA GLY A 2 8.83 -20.58 -11.62
C GLY A 2 7.54 -20.01 -11.02
N ASP A 3 7.40 -20.05 -9.69
CA ASP A 3 6.16 -19.57 -9.03
C ASP A 3 5.94 -18.06 -9.17
N THR A 4 7.03 -17.29 -9.26
CA THR A 4 7.00 -15.83 -9.40
C THR A 4 6.47 -15.42 -10.77
N GLN A 5 6.89 -16.09 -11.86
CA GLN A 5 6.39 -15.80 -13.20
C GLN A 5 4.93 -16.22 -13.37
N ALA A 6 4.54 -17.39 -12.85
CA ALA A 6 3.16 -17.85 -12.87
C ALA A 6 2.22 -16.89 -12.12
N ALA A 7 2.63 -16.44 -10.92
CA ALA A 7 1.86 -15.45 -10.16
C ALA A 7 1.72 -14.12 -10.90
N ARG A 8 2.80 -13.64 -11.55
CA ARG A 8 2.76 -12.40 -12.35
C ARG A 8 1.73 -12.50 -13.46
N GLN A 9 1.75 -13.61 -14.21
CA GLN A 9 0.84 -13.82 -15.32
C GLN A 9 -0.63 -13.80 -14.85
N VAL A 10 -0.94 -14.45 -13.73
CA VAL A 10 -2.29 -14.43 -13.15
C VAL A 10 -2.74 -13.00 -12.82
N PHE A 11 -1.88 -12.20 -12.17
CA PHE A 11 -2.24 -10.82 -11.87
C PHE A 11 -2.39 -9.97 -13.14
N GLU A 12 -1.55 -10.17 -14.16
CA GLU A 12 -1.67 -9.49 -15.44
C GLU A 12 -2.97 -9.84 -16.17
N GLU A 13 -3.40 -11.11 -16.15
CA GLU A 13 -4.70 -11.54 -16.69
C GLU A 13 -5.87 -10.90 -15.95
N ILE A 14 -5.81 -10.81 -14.61
CA ILE A 14 -6.82 -10.10 -13.82
C ILE A 14 -6.86 -8.61 -14.19
N LEU A 15 -5.69 -7.98 -14.36
CA LEU A 15 -5.58 -6.57 -14.73
C LEU A 15 -6.03 -6.29 -16.17
N GLN A 16 -5.97 -7.27 -17.07
CA GLN A 16 -6.58 -7.15 -18.40
C GLN A 16 -8.11 -7.08 -18.33
N MET A 17 -8.73 -7.84 -17.41
CA MET A 17 -10.18 -7.83 -17.23
C MET A 17 -10.67 -6.68 -16.34
N ASN A 18 -9.90 -6.33 -15.32
CA ASN A 18 -10.17 -5.26 -14.38
C ASN A 18 -8.89 -4.48 -14.08
N PRO A 19 -8.57 -3.45 -14.89
CA PRO A 19 -7.33 -2.68 -14.79
C PRO A 19 -7.13 -1.96 -13.46
N LEU A 20 -8.21 -1.76 -12.69
CA LEU A 20 -8.22 -1.02 -11.43
C LEU A 20 -8.52 -1.93 -10.23
N SER A 21 -8.36 -3.24 -10.39
CA SER A 21 -8.46 -4.19 -9.29
C SER A 21 -7.38 -3.90 -8.25
N PHE A 22 -7.77 -3.37 -7.09
CA PHE A 22 -6.85 -3.03 -6.00
C PHE A 22 -5.95 -4.20 -5.63
N GLU A 23 -6.53 -5.39 -5.41
CA GLU A 23 -5.79 -6.59 -5.00
C GLU A 23 -4.77 -7.02 -6.07
N ALA A 24 -5.15 -7.02 -7.35
CA ALA A 24 -4.24 -7.41 -8.42
C ALA A 24 -3.14 -6.37 -8.65
N LEU A 25 -3.47 -5.07 -8.64
CA LEU A 25 -2.47 -3.99 -8.75
C LEU A 25 -1.45 -4.07 -7.62
N PHE A 26 -1.94 -4.26 -6.40
CA PHE A 26 -1.12 -4.29 -5.20
C PHE A 26 -0.20 -5.51 -5.14
N GLU A 27 -0.73 -6.72 -5.35
CA GLU A 27 0.08 -7.94 -5.32
C GLU A 27 1.05 -8.02 -6.51
N ASN A 28 0.66 -7.49 -7.68
CA ASN A 28 1.56 -7.37 -8.84
C ASN A 28 2.70 -6.38 -8.57
N ALA A 29 2.41 -5.21 -7.99
CA ALA A 29 3.41 -4.23 -7.60
C ALA A 29 4.44 -4.81 -6.61
N LEU A 30 3.97 -5.56 -5.60
CA LEU A 30 4.85 -6.26 -4.66
C LEU A 30 5.70 -7.35 -5.29
N LEU A 31 5.15 -8.05 -6.27
CA LEU A 31 5.87 -9.08 -7.00
C LEU A 31 6.98 -8.46 -7.85
N MET A 32 6.67 -7.40 -8.59
CA MET A 32 7.61 -6.64 -9.40
C MET A 32 8.74 -6.04 -8.55
N ASP A 33 8.41 -5.43 -7.41
CA ASP A 33 9.43 -4.87 -6.49
C ASP A 33 10.39 -5.96 -5.98
N ARG A 34 9.87 -7.12 -5.58
CA ARG A 34 10.68 -8.29 -5.18
C ARG A 34 11.54 -8.86 -6.31
N CYS A 35 11.13 -8.67 -7.57
CA CYS A 35 11.91 -9.07 -8.75
C CYS A 35 13.00 -8.05 -9.13
N GLY A 36 13.12 -6.93 -8.41
CA GLY A 36 14.07 -5.86 -8.72
C GLY A 36 13.57 -4.87 -9.76
N GLU A 37 12.27 -4.89 -10.09
CA GLU A 37 11.63 -3.97 -11.06
C GLU A 37 11.05 -2.72 -10.38
N GLY A 38 11.62 -2.29 -9.25
CA GLY A 38 11.06 -1.20 -8.42
C GLY A 38 10.73 0.09 -9.18
N GLU A 39 11.64 0.56 -10.05
CA GLU A 39 11.41 1.77 -10.87
C GLU A 39 10.23 1.59 -11.85
N ALA A 40 10.06 0.39 -12.42
CA ALA A 40 8.98 0.09 -13.34
C ALA A 40 7.62 -0.01 -12.63
N VAL A 41 7.60 -0.35 -11.33
CA VAL A 41 6.36 -0.44 -10.54
C VAL A 41 5.63 0.89 -10.50
N LEU A 42 6.33 1.99 -10.18
CA LEU A 42 5.71 3.30 -10.07
C LEU A 42 5.16 3.77 -11.43
N SER A 43 5.90 3.56 -12.51
CA SER A 43 5.44 3.89 -13.87
C SER A 43 4.16 3.13 -14.23
N ARG A 44 4.06 1.84 -13.88
CA ARG A 44 2.87 1.03 -14.15
C ARG A 44 1.67 1.43 -13.28
N LEU A 45 1.91 1.83 -12.05
CA LEU A 45 0.86 2.39 -11.19
C LEU A 45 0.39 3.78 -11.67
N GLU A 46 1.28 4.60 -12.24
CA GLU A 46 0.89 5.87 -12.87
C GLU A 46 -0.01 5.65 -14.09
N GLU A 47 0.22 4.62 -14.89
CA GLU A 47 -0.69 4.24 -15.98
C GLU A 47 -2.08 3.86 -15.43
N ALA A 48 -2.13 3.04 -14.37
CA ALA A 48 -3.39 2.69 -13.72
C ALA A 48 -4.11 3.93 -13.14
N LEU A 49 -3.36 4.87 -12.56
CA LEU A 49 -3.91 6.13 -12.06
C LEU A 49 -4.53 6.96 -13.19
N LYS A 50 -3.84 7.11 -14.33
CA LYS A 50 -4.37 7.82 -15.50
C LYS A 50 -5.65 7.19 -16.03
N VAL A 51 -5.75 5.86 -16.03
CA VAL A 51 -6.98 5.15 -16.40
C VAL A 51 -8.11 5.49 -15.42
N ALA A 52 -7.85 5.43 -14.11
CA ALA A 52 -8.85 5.77 -13.10
C ALA A 52 -9.33 7.23 -13.22
N GLU A 53 -8.42 8.18 -13.42
CA GLU A 53 -8.73 9.60 -13.59
C GLU A 53 -9.51 9.85 -14.89
N GLY A 54 -9.10 9.26 -16.00
CA GLY A 54 -9.78 9.38 -17.29
C GLY A 54 -11.20 8.80 -17.28
N GLU A 55 -11.45 7.78 -16.46
CA GLU A 55 -12.77 7.19 -16.26
C GLU A 55 -13.57 7.84 -15.11
N ASN A 56 -13.08 8.92 -14.50
CA ASN A 56 -13.68 9.60 -13.33
C ASN A 56 -13.93 8.66 -12.12
N ARG A 57 -13.08 7.64 -11.96
CA ARG A 57 -13.13 6.67 -10.87
C ARG A 57 -12.31 7.15 -9.68
N ALA A 58 -12.86 8.13 -8.96
CA ALA A 58 -12.16 8.82 -7.87
C ALA A 58 -11.71 7.87 -6.74
N LYS A 59 -12.52 6.86 -6.41
CA LYS A 59 -12.18 5.88 -5.38
C LYS A 59 -10.98 5.02 -5.81
N GLU A 60 -11.00 4.51 -7.03
CA GLU A 60 -9.93 3.71 -7.61
C GLU A 60 -8.65 4.52 -7.78
N ALA A 61 -8.74 5.79 -8.16
CA ALA A 61 -7.59 6.69 -8.24
C ALA A 61 -6.92 6.89 -6.87
N ARG A 62 -7.71 6.96 -5.79
CA ARG A 62 -7.19 6.99 -4.41
C ARG A 62 -6.57 5.66 -3.99
N ASP A 63 -7.21 4.56 -4.35
CA ASP A 63 -6.71 3.20 -4.11
C ASP A 63 -5.34 2.98 -4.79
N VAL A 64 -5.17 3.44 -6.03
CA VAL A 64 -3.87 3.40 -6.73
C VAL A 64 -2.82 4.28 -6.03
N ARG A 65 -3.17 5.51 -5.64
CA ARG A 65 -2.26 6.40 -4.89
C ARG A 65 -1.84 5.82 -3.54
N LEU A 66 -2.72 5.08 -2.87
CA LEU A 66 -2.38 4.34 -1.64
C LEU A 66 -1.33 3.24 -1.92
N ILE A 67 -1.47 2.48 -3.01
CA ILE A 67 -0.48 1.47 -3.42
C ILE A 67 0.86 2.13 -3.73
N MET A 68 0.86 3.23 -4.50
CA MET A 68 2.09 3.98 -4.81
C MET A 68 2.82 4.46 -3.55
N ALA A 69 2.08 4.96 -2.55
CA ALA A 69 2.66 5.39 -1.28
C ALA A 69 3.32 4.22 -0.51
N GLN A 70 2.73 3.03 -0.56
CA GLN A 70 3.33 1.83 0.03
C GLN A 70 4.58 1.39 -0.73
N MET A 71 4.59 1.48 -2.06
CA MET A 71 5.78 1.15 -2.87
C MET A 71 6.93 2.13 -2.60
N ARG A 72 6.65 3.44 -2.52
CA ARG A 72 7.65 4.45 -2.12
C ARG A 72 8.31 4.10 -0.80
N PHE A 73 7.52 3.66 0.18
CA PHE A 73 8.06 3.24 1.46
C PHE A 73 8.98 2.02 1.34
N LEU A 74 8.58 0.98 0.60
CA LEU A 74 9.42 -0.21 0.35
C LEU A 74 10.74 0.16 -0.35
N GLN A 75 10.68 1.14 -1.24
CA GLN A 75 11.83 1.70 -1.96
C GLN A 75 12.65 2.70 -1.12
N LYS A 76 12.39 2.78 0.19
CA LYS A 76 13.06 3.65 1.16
C LYS A 76 12.82 5.16 0.96
N ASP A 77 11.90 5.56 0.08
CA ASP A 77 11.38 6.93 0.00
C ASP A 77 10.32 7.15 1.10
N VAL A 78 10.81 7.17 2.34
CA VAL A 78 9.97 7.31 3.54
C VAL A 78 9.25 8.66 3.56
N GLU A 79 9.94 9.74 3.16
CA GLU A 79 9.34 11.06 3.14
C GLU A 79 8.26 11.19 2.07
N GLY A 80 8.51 10.68 0.86
CA GLY A 80 7.51 10.67 -0.22
C GLY A 80 6.31 9.81 0.14
N ALA A 81 6.50 8.68 0.80
CA ALA A 81 5.41 7.86 1.33
C ALA A 81 4.56 8.63 2.35
N LEU A 82 5.18 9.26 3.35
CA LEU A 82 4.46 10.04 4.37
C LEU A 82 3.70 11.23 3.78
N ARG A 83 4.30 11.97 2.83
CA ARG A 83 3.61 13.05 2.09
C ARG A 83 2.38 12.51 1.36
N SER A 84 2.53 11.38 0.66
CA SER A 84 1.43 10.75 -0.09
C SER A 84 0.28 10.34 0.84
N TYR A 85 0.58 9.76 2.00
CA TYR A 85 -0.46 9.42 2.98
C TYR A 85 -1.14 10.66 3.56
N GLN A 86 -0.39 11.74 3.82
CA GLN A 86 -0.98 13.00 4.29
C GLN A 86 -1.94 13.59 3.26
N ASP A 87 -1.62 13.51 1.98
CA ASP A 87 -2.51 14.00 0.92
C ASP A 87 -3.76 13.12 0.77
N LEU A 88 -3.63 11.79 0.92
CA LEU A 88 -4.78 10.88 0.98
C LEU A 88 -5.69 11.17 2.18
N VAL A 89 -5.12 11.51 3.35
CA VAL A 89 -5.89 11.92 4.54
C VAL A 89 -6.63 13.24 4.29
N LYS A 90 -6.01 14.21 3.62
CA LYS A 90 -6.68 15.48 3.28
C LYS A 90 -7.83 15.27 2.30
N GLU A 91 -7.65 14.38 1.33
CA GLU A 91 -8.66 14.06 0.33
C GLU A 91 -9.86 13.34 0.95
N ASP A 92 -9.62 12.45 1.91
CA ASP A 92 -10.68 11.78 2.66
C ASP A 92 -10.23 11.41 4.08
N PRO A 93 -10.62 12.25 5.05
CA PRO A 93 -10.30 12.01 6.46
C PRO A 93 -10.99 10.78 7.07
N THR A 94 -11.94 10.15 6.37
CA THR A 94 -12.68 8.98 6.86
C THR A 94 -12.06 7.66 6.42
N ASP A 95 -11.11 7.71 5.47
CA ASP A 95 -10.35 6.53 5.06
C ASP A 95 -9.33 6.17 6.15
N PHE A 96 -9.55 5.05 6.82
CA PHE A 96 -8.69 4.59 7.90
C PHE A 96 -7.31 4.08 7.39
N ARG A 97 -7.18 3.73 6.11
CA ARG A 97 -6.00 3.01 5.58
C ARG A 97 -4.72 3.85 5.60
N PRO A 98 -4.71 5.13 5.19
CA PRO A 98 -3.53 5.99 5.32
C PRO A 98 -3.06 6.14 6.77
N TYR A 99 -3.98 6.25 7.74
CA TYR A 99 -3.61 6.36 9.16
C TYR A 99 -2.89 5.10 9.65
N PHE A 100 -3.36 3.91 9.27
CA PHE A 100 -2.65 2.66 9.59
C PHE A 100 -1.24 2.67 8.99
N CYS A 101 -1.12 3.04 7.72
CA CYS A 101 0.17 3.06 7.03
C CYS A 101 1.14 4.07 7.67
N GLN A 102 0.68 5.29 8.00
CA GLN A 102 1.48 6.28 8.70
C GLN A 102 1.91 5.79 10.09
N GLY A 103 1.00 5.16 10.85
CA GLY A 103 1.33 4.57 12.15
C GLY A 103 2.42 3.51 12.06
N MET A 104 2.37 2.66 11.03
CA MET A 104 3.41 1.67 10.75
C MET A 104 4.75 2.32 10.39
N VAL A 105 4.74 3.33 9.52
CA VAL A 105 5.95 4.08 9.15
C VAL A 105 6.56 4.77 10.36
N TYR A 106 5.77 5.49 11.17
CA TYR A 106 6.27 6.14 12.38
C TYR A 106 6.80 5.13 13.40
N SER A 107 6.15 3.97 13.54
CA SER A 107 6.63 2.88 14.40
C SER A 107 7.99 2.34 13.96
N LEU A 108 8.28 2.31 12.66
CA LEU A 108 9.56 1.86 12.11
C LEU A 108 10.65 2.94 12.21
N LEU A 109 10.28 4.20 12.44
CA LEU A 109 11.17 5.33 12.65
C LEU A 109 11.38 5.66 14.15
N ASP A 110 10.93 4.79 15.07
CA ASP A 110 10.91 5.01 16.52
C ASP A 110 10.14 6.27 16.98
N ARG A 111 9.28 6.81 16.12
CA ARG A 111 8.40 7.96 16.37
C ARG A 111 7.12 7.51 17.05
N ASN A 112 7.27 7.04 18.28
CA ASN A 112 6.22 6.32 19.01
C ASN A 112 4.97 7.16 19.32
N GLU A 113 5.14 8.45 19.60
CA GLU A 113 4.00 9.34 19.87
C GLU A 113 3.17 9.57 18.61
N GLU A 114 3.81 9.91 17.48
CA GLU A 114 3.09 10.05 16.21
C GLU A 114 2.45 8.72 15.77
N ALA A 115 3.15 7.60 15.95
CA ALA A 115 2.59 6.28 15.66
C ALA A 115 1.31 6.01 16.47
N ARG A 116 1.30 6.35 17.78
CA ARG A 116 0.13 6.19 18.65
C ARG A 116 -1.04 7.04 18.18
N GLU A 117 -0.80 8.29 17.79
CA GLU A 117 -1.83 9.18 17.26
C GLU A 117 -2.47 8.60 15.99
N GLN A 118 -1.65 8.15 15.03
CA GLN A 118 -2.16 7.59 13.78
C GLN A 118 -2.92 6.27 14.02
N PHE A 119 -2.42 5.40 14.90
CA PHE A 119 -3.13 4.18 15.26
C PHE A 119 -4.43 4.44 16.04
N ALA A 120 -4.50 5.52 16.82
CA ALA A 120 -5.74 5.93 17.47
C ALA A 120 -6.80 6.33 16.43
N LYS A 121 -6.42 7.13 15.43
CA LYS A 121 -7.30 7.49 14.31
C LYS A 121 -7.73 6.28 13.48
N TYR A 122 -6.80 5.38 13.18
CA TYR A 122 -7.13 4.10 12.54
C TYR A 122 -8.20 3.32 13.33
N ARG A 123 -8.05 3.16 14.65
CA ARG A 123 -9.03 2.44 15.49
C ARG A 123 -10.39 3.14 15.59
N GLU A 124 -10.39 4.47 15.56
CA GLU A 124 -11.63 5.27 15.57
C GLU A 124 -12.46 5.06 14.29
N LEU A 125 -11.79 4.98 13.14
CA LEU A 125 -12.43 4.94 11.82
C LEU A 125 -12.61 3.51 11.26
N SER A 126 -11.79 2.55 11.72
CA SER A 126 -11.81 1.18 11.21
C SER A 126 -13.11 0.46 11.64
N PRO A 127 -13.83 -0.17 10.69
CA PRO A 127 -14.91 -1.09 11.04
C PRO A 127 -14.35 -2.24 11.89
N ARG A 128 -15.02 -2.65 12.97
CA ARG A 128 -14.59 -3.78 13.84
C ARG A 128 -14.24 -5.07 13.07
N LYS A 129 -14.76 -5.28 11.86
CA LYS A 129 -14.45 -6.42 10.99
C LYS A 129 -13.07 -6.30 10.30
N PHE A 130 -12.57 -5.09 10.09
CA PHE A 130 -11.32 -4.80 9.37
C PHE A 130 -10.05 -4.95 10.23
N GLU A 131 -10.18 -4.91 11.57
CA GLU A 131 -9.06 -5.18 12.50
C GLU A 131 -8.40 -6.55 12.25
N VAL A 132 -9.14 -7.54 11.76
CA VAL A 132 -8.65 -8.92 11.57
C VAL A 132 -8.10 -9.16 10.16
N GLU A 133 -8.68 -8.54 9.13
CA GLU A 133 -8.40 -8.87 7.72
C GLU A 133 -7.47 -7.85 7.03
N GLY A 134 -7.55 -6.57 7.41
CA GLY A 134 -6.68 -5.51 6.88
C GLY A 134 -5.24 -5.61 7.38
N TYR A 135 -5.04 -6.11 8.60
CA TYR A 135 -3.72 -6.27 9.22
C TYR A 135 -2.80 -7.21 8.43
N LEU A 136 -3.35 -8.15 7.65
CA LEU A 136 -2.58 -9.19 6.95
C LEU A 136 -2.24 -8.86 5.50
N ARG A 137 -2.85 -7.80 4.94
CA ARG A 137 -2.75 -7.50 3.51
C ARG A 137 -1.78 -6.37 3.17
N THR A 138 -1.24 -5.61 4.12
CA THR A 138 -0.26 -4.56 3.76
C THR A 138 1.17 -5.10 3.74
N PRO A 139 2.06 -4.57 2.89
CA PRO A 139 3.47 -4.97 2.88
C PRO A 139 4.16 -4.57 4.18
N LEU A 140 3.71 -3.44 4.74
CA LEU A 140 4.15 -2.88 6.01
C LEU A 140 3.94 -3.85 7.17
N SER A 141 2.78 -4.52 7.21
CA SER A 141 2.49 -5.54 8.22
C SER A 141 3.43 -6.74 8.09
N ARG A 142 3.69 -7.19 6.86
CA ARG A 142 4.62 -8.30 6.61
C ARG A 142 6.05 -7.91 6.97
N MET A 143 6.49 -6.69 6.68
CA MET A 143 7.83 -6.21 7.02
C MET A 143 8.08 -6.19 8.54
N LYS A 144 7.06 -5.82 9.34
CA LYS A 144 7.15 -5.87 10.81
C LYS A 144 7.19 -7.31 11.35
N LEU A 145 6.49 -8.25 10.70
CA LEU A 145 6.53 -9.69 11.04
C LEU A 145 7.88 -10.32 10.71
N PHE A 146 8.52 -9.95 9.59
CA PHE A 146 9.86 -10.43 9.26
C PHE A 146 10.97 -9.76 10.09
N GLY A 147 10.74 -8.55 10.62
CA GLY A 147 11.66 -7.87 11.53
C GLY A 147 11.61 -8.36 12.98
N THR A 148 10.71 -9.29 13.34
CA THR A 148 10.58 -9.82 14.72
C THR A 148 11.28 -11.17 14.93
N ASP A 149 12.06 -11.67 13.97
CA ASP A 149 12.76 -12.97 14.06
C ASP A 149 14.30 -12.87 14.18
N GLU A 150 14.85 -11.71 14.55
CA GLU A 150 16.27 -11.59 14.93
C GLU A 150 16.42 -11.06 16.35
N SER A 151 16.04 -11.87 17.33
CA SER A 151 16.50 -11.73 18.72
C SER A 151 16.56 -13.11 19.37
N ASN A 152 17.65 -13.83 19.09
CA ASN A 152 18.13 -14.93 19.93
C ASN A 152 19.45 -14.48 20.60
#